data_AF-A0A8H3U108-F1
#
_entry.id   AF-A0A8H3U108-F1
#
_cell.length_a   1.000
_cell.length_b   1.000
_cell.length_c   1.000
_cell.angle_alpha   90.00
_cell.angle_beta   90.00
_cell.angle_gamma   90.00
#
_symmetry.space_group_name_H-M   'P 1'
#
loop_
_entity.id
_entity.type
_entity.pdbx_description
1 polymer ?
#
loop_
_entity_poly.entity_id
_entity_poly.type
_entity_poly.pdbx_seq_one_letter_code
_entity_poly.pdbx_strand_id
1 'polypeptide(L)'
;MFPPSRGMPYNLHNPLLAVRLGNLAKLYTEDMKYGGEEFESLKGKSIIFEDTATKVGITQMQDIVSAFPQVLKDKARDFYYEEIIDRKYKTINELYQAF
;
A
#
# COMPACT_ATOMS: atom_id res chain seq x y z
N MET A 1 2.93 -8.80 -21.09
CA MET A 1 1.61 -8.20 -21.33
C MET A 1 1.25 -7.45 -20.04
N PHE A 2 1.37 -6.12 -20.04
CA PHE A 2 0.94 -5.30 -18.90
C PHE A 2 -0.60 -5.28 -18.88
N PRO A 3 -1.27 -5.39 -17.72
CA PRO A 3 -2.71 -5.39 -17.68
C PRO A 3 -3.27 -4.07 -18.23
N PRO A 4 -4.45 -4.10 -18.89
CA PRO A 4 -5.06 -2.94 -19.51
C PRO A 4 -5.42 -1.91 -18.43
N SER A 5 -5.28 -0.64 -18.79
CA SER A 5 -5.43 0.56 -17.98
C SER A 5 -6.77 0.67 -17.24
N ARG A 6 -6.98 -0.11 -16.17
CA ARG A 6 -7.84 0.31 -15.05
C ARG A 6 -7.15 1.51 -14.43
N GLY A 7 -7.86 2.64 -14.35
CA GLY A 7 -7.29 3.95 -14.09
C GLY A 7 -6.22 3.89 -13.00
N MET A 8 -4.97 4.22 -13.34
CA MET A 8 -3.91 4.25 -12.34
C MET A 8 -4.32 5.29 -11.28
N PRO A 9 -4.59 4.90 -10.02
CA PRO A 9 -4.79 5.88 -8.95
C PRO A 9 -3.47 6.60 -8.62
N TYR A 10 -2.36 6.10 -9.16
CA TYR A 10 -1.03 6.60 -8.93
C TYR A 10 -0.81 7.87 -9.75
N ASN A 11 -0.49 8.96 -9.06
CA ASN A 11 0.13 10.12 -9.69
C ASN A 11 1.58 9.76 -10.08
N LEU A 12 1.73 8.87 -11.06
CA LEU A 12 3.02 8.39 -11.58
C LEU A 12 3.81 9.53 -12.24
N HIS A 13 3.18 10.68 -12.49
CA HIS A 13 3.81 11.91 -12.97
C HIS A 13 4.63 12.64 -11.90
N ASN A 14 4.65 12.17 -10.64
CA ASN A 14 5.58 12.67 -9.63
C ASN A 14 6.85 11.79 -9.58
N PRO A 15 7.97 12.19 -10.23
CA PRO A 15 9.20 11.40 -10.23
C PRO A 15 9.76 11.19 -8.82
N LEU A 16 9.47 12.08 -7.87
CA LEU A 16 9.86 11.90 -6.46
C LEU A 16 9.09 10.74 -5.81
N LEU A 17 7.81 10.56 -6.14
CA LEU A 17 7.01 9.46 -5.60
C LEU A 17 7.56 8.11 -6.07
N ALA A 18 7.91 7.98 -7.36
CA ALA A 18 8.50 6.75 -7.90
C ALA A 18 9.80 6.36 -7.16
N VAL A 19 10.67 7.35 -6.88
CA VAL A 19 11.91 7.13 -6.10
C VAL A 19 11.59 6.68 -4.67
N ARG A 20 10.62 7.33 -4.01
CA ARG A 20 10.21 6.97 -2.64
C ARG A 20 9.61 5.56 -2.58
N LEU A 21 8.79 5.18 -3.55
CA LEU A 21 8.23 3.83 -3.66
C LEU A 21 9.32 2.78 -3.90
N GLY A 22 10.32 3.08 -4.72
CA GLY A 22 11.48 2.21 -4.93
C GLY A 22 12.32 2.05 -3.66
N ASN A 23 12.49 3.12 -2.87
CA ASN A 23 13.17 3.04 -1.58
C ASN A 23 12.36 2.27 -0.54
N LEU A 24 11.03 2.45 -0.51
CA LEU A 24 10.13 1.68 0.35
C LEU A 24 10.27 0.18 0.08
N ALA A 25 10.25 -0.21 -1.20
CA ALA A 25 10.35 -1.60 -1.62
C ALA A 25 11.66 -2.28 -1.19
N LYS A 26 12.74 -1.51 -1.04
CA LYS A 26 14.03 -2.01 -0.56
C LYS A 26 14.06 -2.25 0.95
N LEU A 27 13.23 -1.51 1.71
CA LEU A 27 13.15 -1.63 3.16
C LEU A 27 12.11 -2.68 3.59
N TYR A 28 11.17 -3.01 2.71
CA TYR A 28 10.12 -3.98 2.99
C TYR A 28 10.57 -5.41 2.73
N THR A 29 10.46 -6.27 3.75
CA THR A 29 10.64 -7.72 3.60
C THR A 29 9.29 -8.43 3.48
N GLU A 30 9.26 -9.64 2.92
CA GLU A 30 8.02 -10.44 2.79
C GLU A 30 7.36 -10.76 4.15
N ASP A 31 8.16 -10.84 5.22
CA ASP A 31 7.65 -11.07 6.58
C ASP A 31 6.93 -9.84 7.15
N MET A 32 7.21 -8.64 6.62
CA MET A 32 6.54 -7.40 7.01
C MET A 32 5.20 -7.20 6.30
N LYS A 33 4.86 -8.06 5.33
CA LYS A 33 3.61 -7.96 4.57
C LYS A 33 2.48 -8.73 5.21
N TYR A 34 1.28 -8.21 5.04
CA TYR A 34 -0.01 -8.78 5.41
C TYR A 34 -0.54 -9.67 4.28
N GLY A 35 -0.74 -10.95 4.56
CA GLY A 35 -1.34 -11.94 3.66
C GLY A 35 -2.83 -12.21 3.91
N GLY A 36 -3.34 -11.85 5.08
CA GLY A 36 -4.74 -12.08 5.46
C GLY A 36 -5.00 -13.44 6.12
N GLU A 37 -3.98 -14.03 6.73
CA GLU A 37 -4.10 -15.30 7.46
C GLU A 37 -4.81 -15.11 8.82
N GLU A 38 -5.44 -16.16 9.35
CA GLU A 38 -6.37 -16.11 10.50
C GLU A 38 -5.81 -15.44 11.78
N PHE A 39 -4.49 -15.50 11.98
CA PHE A 39 -3.81 -14.92 13.15
C PHE A 39 -2.98 -13.68 12.82
N GLU A 40 -3.05 -13.20 11.59
CA GLU A 40 -2.26 -12.07 11.16
C GLU A 40 -2.98 -10.75 11.47
N SER A 41 -2.31 -9.87 12.21
CA SER A 41 -2.87 -8.55 12.54
C SER A 41 -2.48 -7.52 11.50
N LEU A 42 -3.46 -7.07 10.70
CA LEU A 42 -3.26 -5.93 9.79
C LEU A 42 -2.77 -4.70 10.57
N LYS A 43 -3.33 -4.43 11.75
CA LYS A 43 -2.91 -3.31 12.62
C LYS A 43 -1.41 -3.32 12.92
N GLY A 44 -0.84 -4.49 13.22
CA GLY A 44 0.59 -4.62 13.46
C GLY A 44 1.43 -4.32 12.22
N LYS A 45 1.01 -4.82 11.06
CA LYS A 45 1.68 -4.58 9.77
C LYS A 45 1.56 -3.11 9.33
N SER A 46 0.43 -2.47 9.59
CA SER A 46 0.16 -1.06 9.32
C SER A 46 1.09 -0.13 10.12
N ILE A 47 1.42 -0.45 11.37
CA ILE A 47 2.38 0.34 12.16
C ILE A 47 3.78 0.29 11.52
N ILE A 48 4.22 -0.89 11.10
CA ILE A 48 5.51 -1.06 10.41
C ILE A 48 5.53 -0.30 9.08
N PHE A 49 4.41 -0.34 8.36
CA PHE A 49 4.23 0.39 7.11
C PHE A 49 4.39 1.89 7.30
N GLU A 50 3.64 2.48 8.23
CA GLU A 50 3.64 3.93 8.47
C GLU A 50 5.02 4.43 8.89
N ASP A 51 5.73 3.68 9.75
CA ASP A 51 7.11 3.98 10.14
C ASP A 51 8.06 3.92 8.93
N THR A 52 7.97 2.87 8.12
CA THR A 52 8.84 2.69 6.94
C THR A 52 8.54 3.71 5.84
N ALA A 53 7.27 4.01 5.60
CA ALA A 53 6.81 5.04 4.67
C ALA A 53 7.32 6.42 5.09
N THR A 54 7.24 6.75 6.39
CA THR A 54 7.75 8.01 6.93
C THR A 54 9.26 8.15 6.71
N LYS A 55 10.04 7.06 6.92
CA LYS A 55 11.50 7.05 6.69
C LYS A 55 11.90 7.38 5.25
N VAL A 56 11.06 7.05 4.27
CA VAL A 56 11.30 7.37 2.86
C VAL A 56 10.58 8.64 2.40
N GLY A 57 9.96 9.39 3.32
CA GLY A 57 9.28 10.66 3.03
C GLY A 57 7.89 10.52 2.40
N ILE A 58 7.23 9.37 2.55
CA ILE A 58 5.82 9.17 2.19
C ILE A 58 4.97 9.53 3.40
N THR A 59 4.43 10.74 3.42
CA THR A 59 3.61 11.27 4.53
C THR A 59 2.26 11.79 4.09
N GLN A 60 2.08 12.05 2.79
CA GLN A 60 0.83 12.55 2.23
C GLN A 60 -0.14 11.39 2.01
N MET A 61 -1.43 11.59 2.32
CA MET A 61 -2.45 10.55 2.23
C MET A 61 -2.53 9.90 0.84
N GLN A 62 -2.44 10.69 -0.23
CA GLN A 62 -2.43 10.19 -1.61
C GLN A 62 -1.23 9.27 -1.93
N ASP A 63 -0.06 9.59 -1.35
CA ASP A 63 1.16 8.83 -1.55
C ASP A 63 1.13 7.55 -0.69
N ILE A 64 0.52 7.62 0.50
CA ILE A 64 0.26 6.48 1.39
C ILE A 64 -0.66 5.47 0.71
N VAL A 65 -1.79 5.91 0.14
CA VAL A 65 -2.71 5.03 -0.62
C VAL A 65 -1.98 4.40 -1.81
N SER A 66 -1.12 5.16 -2.48
CA SER A 66 -0.30 4.66 -3.59
C SER A 66 0.74 3.62 -3.15
N ALA A 67 1.26 3.75 -1.93
CA ALA A 67 2.29 2.87 -1.36
C ALA A 67 1.71 1.64 -0.64
N PHE A 68 0.46 1.70 -0.20
CA PHE A 68 -0.19 0.68 0.62
C PHE A 68 -0.18 -0.74 0.01
N PRO A 69 -0.31 -0.94 -1.32
CA PRO A 69 -0.17 -2.27 -1.91
C PRO A 69 1.14 -2.99 -1.59
N GLN A 70 2.21 -2.27 -1.22
CA GLN A 70 3.48 -2.88 -0.81
C GLN A 70 3.39 -3.62 0.53
N VAL A 71 2.40 -3.28 1.37
CA VAL A 71 2.12 -3.98 2.63
C VAL A 71 1.44 -5.31 2.38
N LEU A 72 0.84 -5.52 1.22
CA LEU A 72 -0.03 -6.64 0.97
C LEU A 72 0.69 -7.75 0.21
N LYS A 73 0.37 -8.99 0.56
CA LYS A 73 0.75 -10.19 -0.21
C LYS A 73 -0.44 -11.11 -0.37
N ASP A 74 -0.27 -12.11 -1.23
CA ASP A 74 -1.21 -13.21 -1.43
C ASP A 74 -2.66 -12.72 -1.56
N LYS A 75 -3.59 -13.36 -0.83
CA LYS A 75 -5.04 -13.09 -0.93
C LYS A 75 -5.40 -11.65 -0.57
N ALA A 76 -4.72 -11.04 0.41
CA ALA A 76 -4.97 -9.66 0.79
C ALA A 76 -4.64 -8.68 -0.35
N ARG A 77 -3.57 -8.94 -1.11
CA ARG A 77 -3.22 -8.12 -2.27
C ARG A 77 -4.23 -8.30 -3.40
N ASP A 78 -4.67 -9.53 -3.66
CA ASP A 78 -5.66 -9.80 -4.70
C ASP A 78 -6.98 -9.08 -4.36
N PHE A 79 -7.46 -9.22 -3.12
CA PHE A 79 -8.62 -8.51 -2.61
C PHE A 79 -8.51 -6.99 -2.75
N TYR A 80 -7.32 -6.41 -2.50
CA TYR A 80 -7.11 -4.98 -2.68
C TYR A 80 -7.36 -4.51 -4.11
N TYR A 81 -6.79 -5.21 -5.09
CA TYR A 81 -6.89 -4.82 -6.49
C TYR A 81 -8.26 -5.14 -7.10
N GLU A 82 -9.00 -6.07 -6.51
CA GLU A 82 -10.35 -6.43 -6.95
C GLU A 82 -11.42 -5.50 -6.33
N GLU A 83 -11.30 -5.19 -5.04
CA GLU A 83 -12.42 -4.63 -4.27
C GLU A 83 -12.15 -3.23 -3.69
N ILE A 84 -10.89 -2.83 -3.52
CA ILE A 84 -10.50 -1.66 -2.71
C ILE A 84 -9.92 -0.52 -3.55
N ILE A 85 -9.15 -0.81 -4.60
CA ILE A 85 -8.33 0.19 -5.32
C ILE A 85 -9.11 1.41 -5.86
N ASP A 86 -10.37 1.22 -6.27
CA ASP A 86 -11.21 2.28 -6.84
C ASP A 86 -12.01 3.05 -5.78
N ARG A 87 -11.90 2.68 -4.50
CA ARG A 87 -12.58 3.37 -3.39
C ARG A 87 -11.78 4.61 -2.97
N LYS A 88 -12.51 5.68 -2.64
CA LYS A 88 -11.91 6.93 -2.14
C LYS A 88 -11.83 6.89 -0.62
N TYR A 89 -10.60 6.97 -0.10
CA TYR A 89 -10.30 7.02 1.31
C TYR A 89 -9.90 8.43 1.72
N LYS A 90 -10.52 8.96 2.78
CA LYS A 90 -10.15 10.27 3.37
C LYS A 90 -9.08 10.10 4.43
N THR A 91 -9.05 8.95 5.10
CA THR A 91 -8.08 8.65 6.16
C THR A 91 -7.49 7.25 5.99
N ILE A 92 -6.31 7.04 6.57
CA ILE A 92 -5.64 5.74 6.56
C ILE A 92 -6.44 4.68 7.35
N ASN A 93 -7.18 5.12 8.38
CA ASN A 93 -8.07 4.24 9.15
C ASN A 93 -9.23 3.71 8.32
N GLU A 94 -9.81 4.53 7.44
CA GLU A 94 -10.87 4.07 6.52
C GLU A 94 -10.33 3.00 5.54
N LEU A 95 -9.08 3.12 5.11
CA LEU A 95 -8.42 2.11 4.28
C LEU A 95 -8.22 0.80 5.06
N TYR A 96 -7.77 0.88 6.31
CA TYR A 96 -7.54 -0.32 7.12
C TYR A 96 -8.83 -1.05 7.50
N GLN A 97 -9.93 -0.34 7.69
CA GLN A 97 -11.25 -0.95 7.96
C GLN A 97 -11.89 -1.61 6.73
N ALA A 98 -11.29 -1.46 5.55
CA ALA A 98 -11.77 -2.11 4.33
C ALA A 98 -11.31 -3.56 4.19
N PHE A 99 -10.39 -4.01 5.05
CA PHE A 99 -9.88 -5.39 5.17
C PHE A 99 -10.51 -6.07 6.39
#